data_AF-A0A835BGK7-F1
#
_entry.id   AF-A0A835BGK7-F1
#
_cell.length_a   1.000
_cell.length_b   1.000
_cell.length_c   1.000
_cell.angle_alpha   90.00
_cell.angle_beta   90.00
_cell.angle_gamma   90.00
#
_symmetry.space_group_name_H-M   'P 1'
#
loop_
_entity.id
_entity.type
_entity.pdbx_description
1 polymer ?
#
loop_
_entity_poly.entity_id
_entity_poly.type
_entity_poly.pdbx_seq_one_letter_code
_entity_poly.pdbx_strand_id
1 'polypeptide(L)'
;MRQLISTLLPFGANVLDFKDNCLRMLLKAPTLTSDCVIYGQKMNCAIDSFISDHELLIEVDEGNMEPKNLKIFPDDVCVDKLIERLRSSREAISSPALGWLIQQCQRCLIINALRRSLVNDANNSRHSFEYFNREEVIIAHLDREVDASIKISSDWPLCSYGLKLISIRNSGTHPTNIASSLLSKTQKLANGLEQEIRQHLVRFMDAVEEILIRELRSG
;
A
#
# COMPACT_ATOMS: atom_id res chain seq x y z
N MET A 1 -3.20 31.37 12.65
CA MET A 1 -4.37 30.46 12.52
C MET A 1 -5.18 30.71 11.24
N ARG A 2 -5.86 31.86 11.05
CA ARG A 2 -6.69 32.11 9.83
C ARG A 2 -5.93 31.95 8.49
N GLN A 3 -4.69 32.43 8.42
CA GLN A 3 -3.86 32.32 7.22
C GLN A 3 -3.38 30.88 6.94
N LEU A 4 -3.21 30.07 8.00
CA LEU A 4 -2.90 28.64 7.90
C LEU A 4 -4.13 27.85 7.43
N ILE A 5 -5.31 28.16 7.98
CA ILE A 5 -6.57 27.54 7.55
C ILE A 5 -6.82 27.83 6.06
N SER A 6 -6.57 29.07 5.59
CA SER A 6 -6.70 29.42 4.18
C SER A 6 -5.71 28.70 3.26
N THR A 7 -4.50 28.37 3.73
CA THR A 7 -3.52 27.64 2.91
C THR A 7 -3.78 26.14 2.88
N LEU A 8 -4.51 25.59 3.86
CA LEU A 8 -4.80 24.15 3.95
C LEU A 8 -6.12 23.73 3.29
N LEU A 9 -7.07 24.66 3.14
CA LEU A 9 -8.35 24.47 2.43
C LEU A 9 -8.24 23.87 1.01
N PRO A 10 -7.27 24.26 0.15
CA PRO A 10 -7.13 23.70 -1.21
C PRO A 10 -6.82 22.20 -1.24
N PHE A 11 -6.35 21.64 -0.14
CA PHE A 11 -5.96 20.23 -0.05
C PHE A 11 -7.11 19.34 0.45
N GLY A 12 -8.36 19.79 0.40
CA GLY A 12 -9.53 18.96 0.75
C GLY A 12 -9.58 18.50 2.22
N ALA A 13 -8.82 19.16 3.10
CA ALA A 13 -8.77 18.88 4.51
C ALA A 13 -9.47 20.00 5.29
N ASN A 14 -10.42 19.63 6.14
CA ASN A 14 -11.14 20.58 6.99
C ASN A 14 -10.45 20.68 8.33
N VAL A 15 -9.98 21.87 8.70
CA VAL A 15 -9.45 22.10 10.06
C VAL A 15 -10.61 22.03 11.05
N LEU A 16 -10.52 21.13 12.01
CA LEU A 16 -11.52 20.94 13.07
C LEU A 16 -11.19 21.80 14.29
N ASP A 17 -9.92 21.80 14.71
CA ASP A 17 -9.46 22.53 15.89
C ASP A 17 -7.96 22.82 15.80
N PHE A 18 -7.51 23.87 16.48
CA PHE A 18 -6.10 24.13 16.75
C PHE A 18 -5.95 24.60 18.20
N LYS A 19 -5.46 23.71 19.05
CA LYS A 19 -5.32 23.94 20.49
C LYS A 19 -4.05 23.29 21.01
N ASP A 20 -3.36 23.95 21.94
CA ASP A 20 -2.15 23.43 22.61
C ASP A 20 -1.09 22.94 21.60
N ASN A 21 -0.85 23.72 20.54
CA ASN A 21 0.06 23.39 19.43
C ASN A 21 -0.30 22.10 18.66
N CYS A 22 -1.54 21.61 18.79
CA CYS A 22 -2.05 20.48 18.04
C CYS A 22 -3.07 20.94 17.00
N LEU A 23 -2.79 20.65 15.72
CA LEU A 23 -3.70 20.83 14.60
C LEU A 23 -4.51 19.55 14.39
N ARG A 24 -5.83 19.62 14.55
CA ARG A 24 -6.75 18.51 14.27
C ARG A 24 -7.51 18.79 12.98
N MET A 25 -7.50 17.84 12.07
CA MET A 25 -8.09 17.97 10.74
C MET A 25 -8.92 16.75 10.38
N LEU A 26 -9.97 16.96 9.60
CA LEU A 26 -10.72 15.90 8.92
C LEU A 26 -10.23 15.81 7.47
N LEU A 27 -9.70 14.65 7.11
CA LEU A 27 -9.40 14.26 5.74
C LEU A 27 -10.61 13.51 5.21
N LYS A 28 -11.35 14.13 4.29
CA LYS A 28 -12.51 13.45 3.70
C LYS A 28 -12.06 12.30 2.79
N ALA A 29 -12.81 11.21 2.86
CA ALA A 29 -12.75 10.13 1.91
C ALA A 29 -12.85 10.67 0.47
N PRO A 30 -11.82 10.48 -0.38
CA PRO A 30 -11.94 10.83 -1.79
C PRO A 30 -12.98 9.91 -2.43
N THR A 31 -13.90 10.49 -3.21
CA THR A 31 -14.85 9.73 -4.01
C THR A 31 -14.11 9.13 -5.21
N LEU A 32 -14.01 7.81 -5.28
CA LEU A 32 -13.37 7.11 -6.41
C LEU A 32 -14.44 6.36 -7.19
N THR A 33 -14.62 6.72 -8.46
CA THR A 33 -15.60 6.05 -9.32
C THR A 33 -15.16 4.62 -9.63
N SER A 34 -16.09 3.67 -9.61
CA SER A 34 -15.85 2.24 -9.83
C SER A 34 -15.39 1.87 -11.26
N ASP A 35 -15.27 2.84 -12.17
CA ASP A 35 -14.80 2.61 -13.54
C ASP A 35 -13.27 2.67 -13.69
N CYS A 36 -12.52 2.70 -12.59
CA CYS A 36 -11.07 2.60 -12.63
C CYS A 36 -10.61 1.27 -13.27
N VAL A 37 -9.82 1.38 -14.34
CA VAL A 37 -9.12 0.27 -14.97
C VAL A 37 -7.63 0.41 -14.66
N ILE A 38 -7.05 -0.59 -14.00
CA ILE A 38 -5.61 -0.62 -13.67
C ILE A 38 -5.03 -1.89 -14.27
N TYR A 39 -3.97 -1.76 -15.07
CA TYR A 39 -3.31 -2.87 -15.78
C TYR A 39 -4.27 -3.77 -16.59
N GLY A 40 -5.34 -3.18 -17.14
CA GLY A 40 -6.36 -3.90 -17.89
C GLY A 40 -7.40 -4.64 -17.03
N GLN A 41 -7.31 -4.56 -15.70
CA GLN A 41 -8.30 -5.09 -14.77
C GLN A 41 -9.32 -4.00 -14.44
N LYS A 42 -10.60 -4.23 -14.77
CA LYS A 42 -11.70 -3.40 -14.28
C LYS A 42 -11.97 -3.79 -12.83
N MET A 43 -11.98 -2.80 -11.95
CA MET A 43 -12.36 -3.02 -10.56
C MET A 43 -13.87 -3.28 -10.47
N ASN A 44 -14.25 -4.38 -9.83
CA ASN A 44 -15.66 -4.72 -9.63
C ASN A 44 -16.12 -4.38 -8.20
N CYS A 45 -15.18 -4.31 -7.25
CA CYS A 45 -15.46 -3.85 -5.90
C CYS A 45 -15.69 -2.33 -5.84
N ALA A 46 -16.65 -1.90 -5.02
CA ALA A 46 -16.84 -0.48 -4.72
C ALA A 46 -15.66 0.03 -3.89
N ILE A 47 -14.78 0.81 -4.51
CA ILE A 47 -13.58 1.37 -3.86
C ILE A 47 -13.98 2.20 -2.63
N ASP A 48 -15.11 2.90 -2.71
CA ASP A 48 -15.70 3.70 -1.63
C ASP A 48 -15.96 2.88 -0.35
N SER A 49 -16.11 1.56 -0.43
CA SER A 49 -16.25 0.70 0.76
C SER A 49 -14.97 0.58 1.60
N PHE A 50 -13.81 0.91 1.02
CA PHE A 50 -12.51 0.86 1.69
C PHE A 50 -12.01 2.23 2.17
N ILE A 51 -12.77 3.29 1.88
CA ILE A 51 -12.41 4.66 2.18
C ILE A 51 -13.39 5.17 3.24
N SER A 52 -12.85 5.56 4.38
CA SER A 52 -13.57 6.28 5.42
C SER A 52 -12.95 7.67 5.57
N ASP A 53 -13.67 8.58 6.22
CA ASP A 53 -13.07 9.84 6.64
C ASP A 53 -12.02 9.56 7.71
N HIS A 54 -10.88 10.25 7.63
CA HIS A 54 -9.80 10.13 8.60
C HIS A 54 -9.63 11.41 9.40
N GLU A 55 -9.36 11.28 10.70
CA GLU A 55 -8.89 12.39 11.50
C GLU A 55 -7.36 12.40 11.54
N LEU A 56 -6.76 13.53 11.17
CA LEU A 56 -5.33 13.77 11.24
C LEU A 56 -5.03 14.72 12.40
N LEU A 57 -4.14 14.30 13.30
CA LEU A 57 -3.64 15.11 14.40
C LEU A 57 -2.16 15.38 14.17
N ILE A 58 -1.79 16.65 14.03
CA ILE A 58 -0.41 17.11 13.85
C ILE A 58 -0.03 17.95 15.07
N GLU A 59 0.90 17.45 15.87
CA GLU A 59 1.57 18.26 16.88
C GLU A 59 2.68 19.07 16.20
N VAL A 60 2.66 20.38 16.38
CA VAL A 60 3.66 21.29 15.79
C VAL A 60 4.49 21.97 16.86
N ASP A 61 5.70 22.41 16.51
CA ASP A 61 6.46 23.31 17.38
C ASP A 61 5.86 24.73 17.39
N GLU A 62 5.83 25.35 18.57
CA GLU A 62 5.23 26.68 18.80
C GLU A 62 5.99 27.81 18.08
N GLY A 63 7.28 27.62 17.79
CA GLY A 63 8.13 28.64 17.18
C GLY A 63 8.19 28.60 15.65
N ASN A 64 8.21 27.39 15.06
CA ASN A 64 8.47 27.22 13.62
C ASN A 64 7.40 26.40 12.87
N MET A 65 6.35 25.94 13.56
CA MET A 65 5.26 25.13 12.99
C MET A 65 5.71 23.81 12.36
N GLU A 66 6.88 23.30 12.77
CA GLU A 66 7.38 22.02 12.29
C GLU A 66 6.62 20.85 12.92
N PRO A 67 6.23 19.81 12.15
CA PRO A 67 5.58 18.63 12.71
C PRO A 67 6.53 17.88 13.66
N LYS A 68 6.12 17.76 14.92
CA LYS A 68 6.80 16.93 15.94
C LYS A 68 6.26 15.52 15.95
N ASN A 69 4.94 15.42 15.89
CA ASN A 69 4.22 14.16 16.01
C ASN A 69 3.01 14.17 15.08
N LEU A 70 2.68 13.00 14.56
CA LEU A 70 1.56 12.81 13.65
C LEU A 70 0.78 11.57 14.10
N LYS A 71 -0.53 11.68 14.15
CA LYS A 71 -1.44 10.55 14.38
C LYS A 71 -2.58 10.63 13.40
N ILE A 72 -3.02 9.47 12.93
CA ILE A 72 -4.16 9.36 12.03
C ILE A 72 -5.13 8.33 12.59
N PHE A 73 -6.42 8.62 12.45
CA PHE A 73 -7.50 7.78 12.96
C PHE A 73 -8.51 7.52 11.84
N PRO A 74 -8.83 6.25 11.53
CA PRO A 74 -8.22 5.03 12.08
C PRO A 74 -6.70 4.90 11.76
N ASP A 75 -5.97 4.12 12.58
CA ASP A 75 -4.51 3.92 12.45
C ASP A 75 -4.17 2.89 11.35
N ASP A 76 -4.68 3.16 10.15
CA ASP A 76 -4.51 2.33 8.96
C ASP A 76 -3.65 3.02 7.89
N VAL A 77 -2.88 4.04 8.27
CA VAL A 77 -1.81 4.64 7.48
C VAL A 77 -0.52 4.64 8.30
N CYS A 78 0.58 4.14 7.72
CA CYS A 78 1.87 4.13 8.38
C CYS A 78 2.50 5.54 8.38
N VAL A 79 2.20 6.29 9.44
CA VAL A 79 2.68 7.65 9.67
C VAL A 79 4.20 7.74 9.74
N ASP A 80 4.87 6.77 10.36
CA ASP A 80 6.33 6.78 10.52
C ASP A 80 7.05 6.87 9.17
N LYS A 81 6.57 6.10 8.17
CA LYS A 81 7.09 6.16 6.79
C LYS A 81 6.89 7.54 6.15
N LEU A 82 5.80 8.25 6.46
CA LEU A 82 5.57 9.60 5.94
C LEU A 82 6.52 10.61 6.57
N ILE A 83 6.76 10.51 7.88
CA ILE A 83 7.72 11.35 8.60
C ILE A 83 9.14 11.10 8.09
N GLU A 84 9.53 9.85 7.87
CA GLU A 84 10.82 9.51 7.28
C GLU A 84 10.99 10.13 5.89
N ARG A 85 9.97 10.03 5.03
CA ARG A 85 9.98 10.66 3.69
C ARG A 85 10.12 12.17 3.78
N LEU A 86 9.38 12.82 4.67
CA LEU A 86 9.47 14.25 4.90
C LEU A 86 10.88 14.66 5.35
N ARG A 87 11.46 13.95 6.31
CA ARG A 87 12.85 14.20 6.77
C ARG A 87 13.87 14.00 5.65
N SER A 88 13.61 13.06 4.74
CA SER A 88 14.50 12.76 3.61
C SER A 88 14.41 13.77 2.46
N SER A 89 13.31 14.52 2.31
CA SER A 89 13.09 15.43 1.17
C SER A 89 13.97 16.69 1.19
N ARG A 90 14.74 16.93 2.27
CA ARG A 90 15.57 18.13 2.51
C ARG A 90 14.78 19.46 2.48
N GLU A 91 13.46 19.42 2.48
CA GLU A 91 12.63 20.61 2.54
C GLU A 91 12.69 21.17 3.97
N ALA A 92 13.23 22.38 4.13
CA ALA A 92 13.13 23.12 5.38
C ALA A 92 11.65 23.27 5.72
N ILE A 93 11.27 22.69 6.84
CA ILE A 93 9.89 22.48 7.21
C ILE A 93 9.25 23.85 7.45
N SER A 94 8.35 24.23 6.54
CA SER A 94 7.63 25.51 6.51
C SER A 94 6.14 25.22 6.27
N SER A 95 5.25 26.22 6.22
CA SER A 95 3.83 25.98 5.86
C SER A 95 3.60 25.10 4.61
N PRO A 96 4.46 25.14 3.57
CA PRO A 96 4.50 24.15 2.48
C PRO A 96 4.64 22.68 2.91
N ALA A 97 5.41 22.39 3.96
CA ALA A 97 5.65 21.03 4.46
C ALA A 97 4.41 20.43 5.13
N LEU A 98 3.61 21.24 5.85
CA LEU A 98 2.33 20.80 6.39
C LEU A 98 1.34 20.46 5.26
N GLY A 99 1.24 21.34 4.24
CA GLY A 99 0.41 21.09 3.07
C GLY A 99 0.84 19.81 2.33
N TRP A 100 2.14 19.63 2.12
CA TRP A 100 2.70 18.42 1.53
C TRP A 100 2.36 17.17 2.36
N LEU A 101 2.51 17.23 3.69
CA LEU A 101 2.21 16.10 4.57
C LEU A 101 0.74 15.68 4.50
N ILE A 102 -0.17 16.65 4.50
CA ILE A 102 -1.61 16.42 4.34
C ILE A 102 -1.89 15.75 2.99
N GLN A 103 -1.28 16.24 1.93
CA GLN A 103 -1.42 15.66 0.59
C GLN A 103 -0.87 14.22 0.53
N GLN A 104 0.25 13.94 1.21
CA GLN A 104 0.78 12.57 1.28
C GLN A 104 -0.12 11.64 2.09
N CYS A 105 -0.73 12.12 3.18
CA CYS A 105 -1.71 11.34 3.94
C CYS A 105 -2.87 10.94 3.04
N GLN A 106 -3.47 11.89 2.32
CA GLN A 106 -4.57 11.64 1.38
C GLN A 106 -4.16 10.69 0.25
N ARG A 107 -2.95 10.87 -0.30
CA ARG A 107 -2.42 9.97 -1.33
C ARG A 107 -2.28 8.54 -0.79
N CYS A 108 -1.81 8.36 0.44
CA CYS A 108 -1.75 7.04 1.08
C CYS A 108 -3.13 6.41 1.26
N LEU A 109 -4.14 7.19 1.65
CA LEU A 109 -5.52 6.71 1.76
C LEU A 109 -6.05 6.15 0.44
N ILE A 110 -5.87 6.91 -0.65
CA ILE A 110 -6.26 6.51 -2.01
C ILE A 110 -5.54 5.23 -2.42
N ILE A 111 -4.21 5.21 -2.29
CA ILE A 111 -3.39 4.06 -2.69
C ILE A 111 -3.80 2.82 -1.90
N ASN A 112 -4.01 2.92 -0.59
CA ASN A 112 -4.38 1.78 0.24
C ASN A 112 -5.77 1.24 -0.11
N ALA A 113 -6.73 2.11 -0.42
CA ALA A 113 -8.05 1.70 -0.90
C ALA A 113 -7.96 0.98 -2.26
N LEU A 114 -7.16 1.51 -3.20
CA LEU A 114 -6.92 0.86 -4.49
C LEU A 114 -6.28 -0.52 -4.32
N ARG A 115 -5.28 -0.64 -3.43
CA ARG A 115 -4.62 -1.91 -3.12
C ARG A 115 -5.60 -2.94 -2.57
N ARG A 116 -6.42 -2.56 -1.58
CA ARG A 116 -7.45 -3.42 -1.00
C ARG A 116 -8.45 -3.86 -2.08
N SER A 117 -8.90 -2.94 -2.93
CA SER A 117 -9.81 -3.26 -4.02
C SER A 117 -9.20 -4.23 -5.04
N LEU A 118 -7.97 -4.00 -5.51
CA LEU A 118 -7.29 -4.91 -6.45
C LEU A 118 -7.07 -6.29 -5.86
N VAL A 119 -6.67 -6.37 -4.60
CA VAL A 119 -6.44 -7.63 -3.90
C VAL A 119 -7.74 -8.39 -3.72
N ASN A 120 -8.82 -7.70 -3.34
CA ASN A 120 -10.14 -8.32 -3.24
C ASN A 120 -10.68 -8.79 -4.59
N ASP A 121 -10.50 -8.02 -5.66
CA ASP A 121 -10.91 -8.42 -7.02
C ASP A 121 -10.04 -9.55 -7.60
N ALA A 122 -8.81 -9.72 -7.11
CA ALA A 122 -7.91 -10.82 -7.52
C ALA A 122 -8.27 -12.17 -6.88
N ASN A 123 -8.97 -12.15 -5.74
CA ASN A 123 -9.43 -13.36 -5.06
C ASN A 123 -10.32 -14.19 -5.96
N ASN A 124 -10.00 -15.47 -6.08
CA ASN A 124 -10.75 -16.41 -6.89
C ASN A 124 -10.69 -17.82 -6.28
N SER A 125 -11.15 -18.84 -7.00
CA SER A 125 -11.19 -20.21 -6.48
C SER A 125 -9.82 -20.89 -6.35
N ARG A 126 -8.80 -20.43 -7.09
CA ARG A 126 -7.42 -20.95 -7.03
C ARG A 126 -6.53 -20.21 -6.04
N HIS A 127 -6.68 -18.90 -5.95
CA HIS A 127 -5.80 -18.04 -5.15
C HIS A 127 -6.62 -17.15 -4.23
N SER A 128 -6.22 -17.09 -2.97
CA SER A 128 -6.65 -16.03 -2.05
C SER A 128 -5.48 -15.12 -1.71
N PHE A 129 -5.78 -13.85 -1.46
CA PHE A 129 -4.83 -12.78 -1.30
C PHE A 129 -5.19 -11.92 -0.10
N GLU A 130 -4.17 -11.61 0.70
CA GLU A 130 -4.27 -10.72 1.85
C GLU A 130 -3.28 -9.56 1.72
N TYR A 131 -3.75 -8.34 1.95
CA TYR A 131 -2.92 -7.13 1.89
C TYR A 131 -2.54 -6.64 3.29
N PHE A 132 -1.24 -6.55 3.53
CA PHE A 132 -0.65 -6.03 4.77
C PHE A 132 -0.07 -4.64 4.51
N ASN A 133 -0.81 -3.63 4.98
CA ASN A 133 -0.52 -2.22 4.70
C ASN A 133 0.82 -1.73 5.26
N ARG A 134 1.14 -2.04 6.53
CA ARG A 134 2.35 -1.54 7.19
C ARG A 134 3.61 -2.10 6.52
N GLU A 135 3.57 -3.37 6.17
CA GLU A 135 4.65 -4.12 5.57
C GLU A 135 4.78 -3.84 4.06
N GLU A 136 3.74 -3.27 3.43
CA GLU A 136 3.62 -3.15 1.98
C GLU A 136 3.87 -4.50 1.29
N VAL A 137 3.17 -5.52 1.81
CA VAL A 137 3.25 -6.91 1.35
C VAL A 137 1.86 -7.42 1.04
N ILE A 138 1.76 -8.20 -0.04
CA ILE A 138 0.60 -9.04 -0.34
C ILE A 138 1.03 -10.48 -0.06
N ILE A 139 0.22 -11.21 0.71
CA ILE A 139 0.36 -12.66 0.85
C ILE A 139 -0.62 -13.30 -0.12
N ALA A 140 -0.12 -14.17 -0.97
CA ALA A 140 -0.93 -15.02 -1.83
C ALA A 140 -0.91 -16.44 -1.27
N HIS A 141 -2.08 -16.98 -0.97
CA HIS A 141 -2.28 -18.36 -0.57
C HIS A 141 -2.61 -19.16 -1.82
N LEU A 142 -1.73 -20.11 -2.13
CA LEU A 142 -1.84 -21.01 -3.26
C LEU A 142 -2.41 -22.34 -2.80
N ASP A 143 -2.98 -23.09 -3.74
CA ASP A 143 -3.28 -24.50 -3.54
C ASP A 143 -2.04 -25.26 -3.03
N ARG A 144 -2.28 -26.31 -2.22
CA ARG A 144 -1.24 -27.17 -1.59
C ARG A 144 -0.53 -26.56 -0.38
N GLU A 145 -1.19 -25.64 0.32
CA GLU A 145 -0.68 -25.07 1.58
C GLU A 145 0.66 -24.34 1.38
N VAL A 146 0.76 -23.55 0.30
CA VAL A 146 1.92 -22.73 -0.02
C VAL A 146 1.52 -21.26 0.03
N ASP A 147 2.25 -20.47 0.81
CA ASP A 147 2.14 -19.01 0.81
C ASP A 147 3.28 -18.39 0.01
N ALA A 148 2.95 -17.44 -0.84
CA ALA A 148 3.90 -16.55 -1.49
C ALA A 148 3.78 -15.15 -0.91
N SER A 149 4.89 -14.59 -0.46
CA SER A 149 4.95 -13.19 -0.02
C SER A 149 5.44 -12.31 -1.16
N ILE A 150 4.67 -11.28 -1.49
CA ILE A 150 4.89 -10.38 -2.62
C ILE A 150 5.13 -8.98 -2.07
N LYS A 151 6.27 -8.38 -2.39
CA LYS A 151 6.53 -6.98 -2.07
C LYS A 151 5.98 -6.08 -3.17
N ILE A 152 5.27 -5.04 -2.76
CA ILE A 152 4.78 -3.98 -3.64
C ILE A 152 5.60 -2.70 -3.47
N SER A 153 5.61 -1.85 -4.50
CA SER A 153 6.19 -0.50 -4.35
C SER A 153 5.23 0.42 -3.62
N SER A 154 5.77 1.48 -3.01
CA SER A 154 5.00 2.50 -2.28
C SER A 154 3.90 3.15 -3.10
N ASP A 155 4.06 3.16 -4.41
CA ASP A 155 3.16 3.81 -5.36
C ASP A 155 2.39 2.81 -6.21
N TRP A 156 2.57 1.50 -6.03
CA TRP A 156 1.67 0.51 -6.64
C TRP A 156 0.27 0.69 -6.03
N PRO A 157 -0.81 0.73 -6.84
CA PRO A 157 -0.87 0.38 -8.26
C PRO A 157 -0.79 1.55 -9.26
N LEU A 158 -0.43 2.76 -8.81
CA LEU A 158 -0.36 3.96 -9.67
C LEU A 158 0.89 3.99 -10.56
N CYS A 159 1.96 3.30 -10.17
CA CYS A 159 3.20 3.21 -10.96
C CYS A 159 3.35 1.83 -11.61
N SER A 160 3.95 1.78 -12.80
CA SER A 160 4.12 0.56 -13.60
C SER A 160 5.21 -0.39 -13.08
N TYR A 161 5.66 -0.25 -11.82
CA TYR A 161 6.67 -1.15 -11.25
C TYR A 161 6.10 -2.56 -11.07
N GLY A 162 6.83 -3.57 -11.55
CA GLY A 162 6.44 -4.97 -11.37
C GLY A 162 6.53 -5.43 -9.93
N LEU A 163 5.56 -6.24 -9.51
CA LEU A 163 5.53 -6.98 -8.25
C LEU A 163 6.81 -7.81 -8.09
N LYS A 164 7.23 -8.01 -6.84
CA LYS A 164 8.44 -8.78 -6.53
C LYS A 164 8.13 -9.88 -5.53
N LEU A 165 8.40 -11.12 -5.91
CA LEU A 165 8.32 -12.26 -5.00
C LEU A 165 9.49 -12.19 -4.01
N ILE A 166 9.18 -12.11 -2.72
CA ILE A 166 10.18 -12.03 -1.64
C ILE A 166 10.42 -13.37 -0.94
N SER A 167 9.40 -14.22 -0.85
CA SER A 167 9.54 -15.57 -0.31
C SER A 167 8.39 -16.47 -0.73
N ILE A 168 8.64 -17.78 -0.69
CA ILE A 168 7.63 -18.82 -0.76
C ILE A 168 7.84 -19.70 0.48
N ARG A 169 6.78 -20.06 1.19
CA ARG A 169 6.83 -20.91 2.38
C ARG A 169 5.67 -21.90 2.38
N ASN A 170 5.84 -23.04 3.04
CA ASN A 170 4.70 -23.89 3.34
C ASN A 170 3.92 -23.28 4.51
N SER A 171 2.62 -23.13 4.35
CA SER A 171 1.68 -22.68 5.39
C SER A 171 0.94 -23.84 6.06
N GLY A 172 1.11 -25.07 5.56
CA GLY A 172 0.46 -26.29 6.05
C GLY A 172 0.99 -26.86 7.36
N THR A 173 0.14 -27.62 8.06
CA THR A 173 0.53 -28.39 9.26
C THR A 173 1.45 -29.57 8.93
N HIS A 174 1.49 -30.00 7.66
CA HIS A 174 2.40 -30.99 7.14
C HIS A 174 3.26 -30.34 6.04
N PRO A 175 4.43 -29.76 6.39
CA PRO A 175 5.23 -29.05 5.42
C PRO A 175 5.65 -30.02 4.29
N THR A 176 5.15 -29.77 3.08
CA THR A 176 5.67 -30.41 1.88
C THR A 176 7.15 -30.09 1.83
N ASN A 177 8.04 -31.08 1.87
CA ASN A 177 9.47 -30.87 2.08
C ASN A 177 10.14 -30.30 0.80
N ILE A 178 9.80 -29.06 0.43
CA ILE A 178 10.33 -28.37 -0.74
C ILE A 178 11.70 -27.82 -0.35
N ALA A 179 12.74 -28.23 -1.08
CA ALA A 179 14.10 -27.78 -0.83
C ALA A 179 14.20 -26.24 -0.94
N SER A 180 14.90 -25.62 0.01
CA SER A 180 15.10 -24.16 0.03
C SER A 180 15.79 -23.64 -1.24
N SER A 181 16.64 -24.45 -1.86
CA SER A 181 17.29 -24.17 -3.15
C SER A 181 16.27 -24.03 -4.28
N LEU A 182 15.22 -24.86 -4.29
CA LEU A 182 14.14 -24.83 -5.28
C LEU A 182 13.27 -23.59 -5.10
N LEU A 183 12.91 -23.25 -3.86
CA LEU A 183 12.16 -22.03 -3.54
C LEU A 183 12.95 -20.78 -3.95
N SER A 184 14.26 -20.74 -3.66
CA SER A 184 15.13 -19.64 -4.07
C SER A 184 15.26 -19.55 -5.60
N LYS A 185 15.34 -20.69 -6.30
CA LYS A 185 15.37 -20.72 -7.77
C LYS A 185 14.05 -20.21 -8.37
N THR A 186 12.92 -20.66 -7.84
CA THR A 186 11.58 -20.18 -8.22
C THR A 186 11.47 -18.67 -8.04
N GLN A 187 11.92 -18.14 -6.91
CA GLN A 187 11.94 -16.71 -6.64
C GLN A 187 12.75 -15.92 -7.66
N LYS A 188 13.95 -16.40 -8.03
CA LYS A 188 14.80 -15.74 -9.03
C LYS A 188 14.13 -15.70 -10.39
N LEU A 189 13.55 -16.82 -10.82
CA LEU A 189 12.88 -16.94 -12.11
C LEU A 189 11.63 -16.05 -12.18
N ALA A 190 10.79 -16.05 -11.15
CA ALA A 190 9.59 -15.21 -11.08
C ALA A 190 9.95 -13.71 -11.14
N ASN A 191 11.00 -13.29 -10.44
CA ASN A 191 11.46 -11.90 -10.47
C ASN A 191 12.15 -11.51 -11.80
N GLY A 192 12.50 -12.49 -12.64
CA GLY A 192 13.03 -12.28 -14.00
C GLY A 192 11.96 -12.23 -15.08
N LEU A 193 10.68 -12.46 -14.74
CA LEU A 193 9.57 -12.36 -15.68
C LEU A 193 9.41 -10.95 -16.25
N GLU A 194 8.76 -10.87 -17.41
CA GLU A 194 8.43 -9.62 -18.08
C GLU A 194 7.62 -8.69 -17.18
N GLN A 195 7.85 -7.38 -17.32
CA GLN A 195 7.24 -6.38 -16.47
C GLN A 195 5.71 -6.39 -16.56
N GLU A 196 5.14 -6.66 -17.73
CA GLU A 196 3.69 -6.74 -17.95
C GLU A 196 3.04 -7.88 -17.15
N ILE A 197 3.69 -9.04 -17.06
CA ILE A 197 3.24 -10.16 -16.21
C ILE A 197 3.32 -9.73 -14.74
N ARG A 198 4.44 -9.11 -14.36
CA ARG A 198 4.71 -8.72 -12.97
C ARG A 198 3.84 -7.55 -12.49
N GLN A 199 3.21 -6.76 -13.36
CA GLN A 199 2.31 -5.68 -12.93
C GLN A 199 0.95 -6.18 -12.47
N HIS A 200 0.51 -7.34 -12.98
CA HIS A 200 -0.82 -7.87 -12.76
C HIS A 200 -0.79 -9.00 -11.72
N LEU A 201 -1.47 -8.81 -10.59
CA LEU A 201 -1.38 -9.72 -9.43
C LEU A 201 -1.70 -11.18 -9.77
N VAL A 202 -2.84 -11.44 -10.43
CA VAL A 202 -3.25 -12.80 -10.81
C VAL A 202 -2.26 -13.44 -11.80
N ARG A 203 -1.95 -12.75 -12.92
CA ARG A 203 -0.99 -13.26 -13.92
C ARG A 203 0.38 -13.54 -13.32
N PHE A 204 0.84 -12.68 -12.40
CA PHE A 204 2.09 -12.89 -11.70
C PHE A 204 2.05 -14.16 -10.85
N MET A 205 0.95 -14.43 -10.14
CA MET A 205 0.82 -15.64 -9.33
C MET A 205 0.61 -16.91 -10.14
N ASP A 206 -0.14 -16.86 -11.24
CA ASP A 206 -0.24 -17.98 -12.19
C ASP A 206 1.16 -18.39 -12.68
N ALA A 207 2.00 -17.40 -13.05
CA ALA A 207 3.36 -17.65 -13.50
C ALA A 207 4.28 -18.17 -12.38
N VAL A 208 4.13 -17.67 -11.14
CA VAL A 208 4.88 -18.19 -9.98
C VAL A 208 4.53 -19.66 -9.73
N GLU A 209 3.25 -20.00 -9.77
CA GLU A 209 2.77 -21.38 -9.58
C GLU A 209 3.29 -22.31 -10.70
N GLU A 210 3.25 -21.87 -11.96
CA GLU A 210 3.78 -22.63 -13.08
C GLU A 210 5.28 -22.91 -12.93
N ILE A 211 6.06 -21.89 -12.57
CA ILE A 211 7.50 -22.04 -12.30
C ILE A 211 7.71 -23.05 -11.17
N LEU A 212 6.98 -22.92 -10.06
CA LEU A 212 7.11 -23.82 -8.91
C LEU A 212 6.84 -25.28 -9.30
N ILE A 213 5.75 -25.54 -10.04
CA ILE A 213 5.40 -26.88 -10.53
C ILE A 213 6.48 -27.44 -11.46
N ARG A 214 7.01 -26.62 -12.37
CA ARG A 214 8.08 -27.03 -13.29
C ARG A 214 9.35 -27.42 -12.55
N GLU A 215 9.75 -26.61 -11.56
CA GLU A 215 10.94 -26.87 -10.76
C GLU A 215 10.76 -28.13 -9.90
N LEU A 216 9.58 -28.37 -9.34
CA LEU A 216 9.26 -29.58 -8.57
C LEU A 216 9.30 -30.87 -9.41
N ARG A 217 9.05 -30.78 -10.73
CA ARG A 217 9.12 -31.93 -11.64
C ARG A 217 10.52 -32.20 -12.19
N SER A 218 11.41 -31.20 -12.09
CA SER A 218 12.76 -31.23 -12.67
C SER A 218 13.85 -31.56 -11.64
N GLY A 219 13.49 -31.63 -10.36
CA GLY A 219 14.34 -32.09 -9.24
C GLY A 219 14.05 -33.53 -8.88
#